data_AF-A0AAV2BG11-F1
#
_entry.id   AF-A0AAV2BG11-F1
#
_cell.length_a   1.000
_cell.length_b   1.000
_cell.length_c   1.000
_cell.angle_alpha   90.00
_cell.angle_beta   90.00
_cell.angle_gamma   90.00
#
_symmetry.space_group_name_H-M   'P 1'
#
loop_
_entity.id
_entity.type
_entity.pdbx_description
1 polymer ?
#
loop_
_entity_poly.entity_id
_entity_poly.type
_entity_poly.pdbx_seq_one_letter_code
_entity_poly.pdbx_strand_id
1 'polypeptide(L)'
;MSDKQRVDTNKRVGGNHHEKPGVHEVKSVIPKRRQELLKWNGWGYKDSKFLLNSKLNQLEFSGNRYPIGSKVLPNFKAWVENVFGIDLSIHFSPQKIF
;
A
#
# COMPACT_ATOMS: atom_id res chain seq x y z
N MET A 1 62.70 -55.51 3.97
CA MET A 1 61.75 -55.48 2.84
C MET A 1 61.10 -54.12 2.83
N SER A 2 61.45 -53.34 1.81
CA SER A 2 60.91 -52.03 1.51
C SER A 2 59.53 -52.21 0.90
N ASP A 3 58.55 -51.42 1.31
CA ASP A 3 57.51 -50.95 0.40
C ASP A 3 56.95 -49.59 0.87
N LYS A 4 57.53 -48.54 0.27
CA LYS A 4 56.93 -47.22 0.16
C LYS A 4 55.84 -47.29 -0.91
N GLN A 5 54.58 -47.03 -0.56
CA GLN A 5 53.56 -46.70 -1.56
C GLN A 5 52.79 -45.44 -1.18
N ARG A 6 53.25 -44.35 -1.83
CA ARG A 6 52.52 -43.24 -2.48
C ARG A 6 51.47 -42.47 -1.68
N VAL A 7 51.86 -41.23 -1.31
CA VAL A 7 50.96 -40.16 -0.87
C VAL A 7 50.26 -39.57 -2.10
N ASP A 8 48.94 -39.66 -2.17
CA ASP A 8 48.13 -38.99 -3.19
C ASP A 8 48.04 -37.48 -2.89
N THR A 9 49.00 -36.71 -3.38
CA THR A 9 48.88 -35.24 -3.42
C THR A 9 47.99 -34.85 -4.58
N ASN A 10 46.69 -34.73 -4.33
CA ASN A 10 45.77 -34.02 -5.22
C ASN A 10 44.72 -33.23 -4.43
N LYS A 11 45.18 -32.22 -3.69
CA LYS A 11 44.30 -31.16 -3.19
C LYS A 11 44.02 -30.19 -4.35
N ARG A 12 43.03 -30.54 -5.17
CA ARG A 12 42.46 -29.65 -6.18
C ARG A 12 41.92 -28.41 -5.47
N VAL A 13 42.44 -27.25 -5.84
CA VAL A 13 41.97 -25.94 -5.37
C VAL A 13 40.51 -25.82 -5.74
N GLY A 14 39.63 -25.79 -4.72
CA GLY A 14 38.19 -25.64 -4.89
C GLY A 14 37.89 -24.35 -5.64
N GLY A 15 37.14 -24.49 -6.73
CA GLY A 15 36.77 -23.39 -7.60
C GLY A 15 35.91 -22.34 -6.90
N ASN A 16 36.00 -21.13 -7.44
CA ASN A 16 35.22 -19.95 -7.08
C ASN A 16 33.76 -20.30 -6.77
N HIS A 17 33.35 -20.09 -5.52
CA HIS A 17 31.95 -19.95 -5.18
C HIS A 17 31.42 -18.70 -5.91
N HIS A 18 30.71 -18.89 -7.01
CA HIS A 18 29.75 -17.88 -7.47
C HIS A 18 28.67 -17.78 -6.40
N GLU A 19 28.84 -16.85 -5.47
CA GLU A 19 27.76 -16.42 -4.59
C GLU A 19 26.61 -15.94 -5.48
N LYS A 20 25.50 -16.69 -5.46
CA LYS A 20 24.25 -16.24 -6.06
C LYS A 20 23.92 -14.90 -5.41
N PRO A 21 23.56 -13.85 -6.16
CA PRO A 21 23.18 -12.59 -5.55
C PRO A 21 22.08 -12.87 -4.54
N GLY A 22 22.34 -12.49 -3.28
CA GLY A 22 21.45 -12.78 -2.16
C GLY A 22 20.04 -12.28 -2.51
N VAL A 23 19.07 -13.19 -2.45
CA VAL A 23 17.67 -12.83 -2.56
C VAL A 23 17.34 -11.97 -1.34
N HIS A 24 17.37 -10.65 -1.51
CA HIS A 24 16.85 -9.75 -0.48
C HIS A 24 15.32 -9.86 -0.49
N GLU A 25 14.77 -10.53 0.54
CA GLU A 25 13.33 -10.59 0.75
C GLU A 25 12.83 -9.18 1.15
N VAL A 26 12.35 -8.42 0.17
CA VAL A 26 11.71 -7.13 0.42
C VAL A 26 10.33 -7.38 1.02
N LYS A 27 10.20 -7.17 2.33
CA LYS A 27 8.89 -7.16 3.00
C LYS A 27 8.15 -5.88 2.63
N SER A 28 7.12 -6.00 1.80
CA SER A 28 6.25 -4.87 1.45
C SER A 28 5.40 -4.45 2.65
N VAL A 29 5.30 -3.14 2.89
CA VAL A 29 4.38 -2.56 3.90
C VAL A 29 2.91 -2.74 3.49
N ILE A 30 2.65 -2.94 2.20
CA ILE A 30 1.33 -3.23 1.67
C ILE A 30 1.12 -4.76 1.68
N PRO A 31 0.01 -5.27 2.26
CA PRO A 31 -0.26 -6.70 2.30
C PRO A 31 -0.47 -7.27 0.90
N LYS A 32 -0.21 -8.58 0.74
CA LYS A 32 -0.42 -9.31 -0.52
C LYS A 32 -1.88 -9.15 -1.01
N ARG A 33 -2.84 -9.26 -0.09
CA ARG A 33 -4.26 -8.97 -0.32
C ARG A 33 -4.52 -7.49 -0.08
N ARG A 34 -4.26 -6.66 -1.09
CA ARG A 34 -4.32 -5.19 -1.00
C ARG A 34 -5.64 -4.66 -0.48
N GLN A 35 -6.75 -5.33 -0.79
CA GLN A 35 -8.09 -4.98 -0.33
C GLN A 35 -8.23 -5.05 1.20
N GLU A 36 -7.32 -5.66 1.93
CA GLU A 36 -7.33 -5.61 3.41
C GLU A 36 -7.04 -4.19 3.91
N LEU A 37 -6.27 -3.40 3.15
CA LEU A 37 -5.78 -2.07 3.53
C LEU A 37 -6.32 -0.94 2.62
N LEU A 38 -6.42 -1.20 1.32
CA LEU A 38 -6.79 -0.25 0.28
C LEU A 38 -8.24 -0.41 -0.16
N LYS A 39 -8.85 0.66 -0.66
CA LYS A 39 -10.16 0.58 -1.31
C LYS A 39 -10.04 -0.25 -2.59
N TRP A 40 -11.00 -1.13 -2.83
CA TRP A 40 -11.00 -1.99 -4.02
C TRP A 40 -11.57 -1.27 -5.26
N ASN A 41 -12.43 -0.26 -5.04
CA ASN A 41 -13.18 0.47 -6.05
C ASN A 41 -12.78 1.96 -6.15
N GLY A 42 -11.55 2.29 -5.76
CA GLY A 42 -11.13 3.68 -5.75
C GLY A 42 -9.73 3.88 -5.19
N TRP A 43 -9.41 5.13 -4.94
CA TRP A 43 -8.06 5.52 -4.54
C TRP A 43 -7.81 5.39 -3.02
N GLY A 44 -6.60 4.92 -2.69
CA GLY A 44 -5.99 5.03 -1.38
C GLY A 44 -6.54 4.08 -0.31
N TYR A 45 -6.19 4.38 0.94
CA TYR A 45 -6.53 3.60 2.13
C TYR A 45 -8.03 3.64 2.43
N LYS A 46 -8.56 2.54 2.99
CA LYS A 46 -9.97 2.44 3.40
C LYS A 46 -10.37 3.49 4.44
N ASP A 47 -9.44 3.86 5.31
CA ASP A 47 -9.63 4.82 6.40
C ASP A 47 -9.66 6.30 5.96
N SER A 48 -9.35 6.58 4.68
CA SER A 48 -9.06 7.93 4.19
C SER A 48 -10.01 8.33 3.06
N LYS A 49 -11.09 9.06 3.36
CA LYS A 49 -12.08 9.53 2.36
C LYS A 49 -12.74 10.83 2.80
N PHE A 50 -13.29 11.57 1.83
CA PHE A 50 -14.19 12.67 2.12
C PHE A 50 -15.57 12.14 2.54
N LEU A 51 -16.16 12.78 3.52
CA LEU A 51 -17.48 12.47 4.07
C LEU A 51 -18.25 13.77 4.28
N LEU A 52 -19.57 13.73 4.10
CA LEU A 52 -20.44 14.82 4.52
C LEU A 52 -20.82 14.60 5.99
N ASN A 53 -20.36 15.47 6.87
CA ASN A 53 -20.70 15.43 8.29
C ASN A 53 -22.18 15.80 8.46
N SER A 54 -23.01 14.83 8.87
CA SER A 54 -24.46 15.03 8.98
C SER A 54 -24.89 16.10 9.99
N LYS A 55 -24.06 16.37 11.01
CA LYS A 55 -24.38 17.37 12.05
C LYS A 55 -24.05 18.78 11.60
N LEU A 56 -22.88 18.95 10.96
CA LEU A 56 -22.38 20.27 10.54
C LEU A 56 -22.76 20.61 9.10
N ASN A 57 -23.25 19.64 8.34
CA ASN A 57 -23.52 19.74 6.90
C ASN A 57 -22.30 20.26 6.12
N GLN A 58 -21.09 19.82 6.52
CA GLN A 58 -19.80 20.23 5.96
C GLN A 58 -18.97 19.01 5.58
N LEU A 59 -18.08 19.16 4.61
CA LEU A 59 -17.16 18.10 4.20
C LEU A 59 -16.05 17.92 5.25
N GLU A 60 -15.74 16.67 5.59
CA GLU A 60 -14.61 16.29 6.43
C GLU A 60 -13.77 15.21 5.73
N PHE A 61 -12.50 15.11 6.10
CA PHE A 61 -11.64 14.01 5.64
C PHE A 61 -11.45 13.00 6.77
N SER A 62 -11.75 11.72 6.54
CA SER A 62 -11.69 10.70 7.58
C SER A 62 -10.27 10.22 7.89
N GLY A 63 -10.11 9.61 9.07
CA GLY A 63 -8.87 8.99 9.51
C GLY A 63 -7.82 9.99 10.00
N ASN A 64 -6.66 9.49 10.40
CA ASN A 64 -5.55 10.29 10.98
C ASN A 64 -4.24 10.17 10.20
N ARG A 65 -4.27 9.52 9.03
CA ARG A 65 -3.08 9.28 8.20
C ARG A 65 -2.49 10.57 7.63
N TYR A 66 -3.33 11.57 7.40
CA TYR A 66 -2.94 12.85 6.82
C TYR A 66 -3.24 13.99 7.80
N PRO A 67 -2.52 15.12 7.74
CA PRO A 67 -2.78 16.28 8.60
C PRO A 67 -4.18 16.90 8.44
N ILE A 68 -4.85 16.64 7.31
CA ILE A 68 -6.24 17.05 7.05
C ILE A 68 -7.27 16.09 7.66
N GLY A 69 -6.82 14.93 8.15
CA GLY A 69 -7.67 13.90 8.71
C GLY A 69 -8.37 14.33 9.99
N SER A 70 -9.62 13.89 10.14
CA SER A 70 -10.56 14.26 11.20
C SER A 70 -10.80 15.77 11.33
N LYS A 71 -10.53 16.54 10.26
CA LYS A 71 -10.81 17.98 10.21
C LYS A 71 -11.96 18.26 9.25
N VAL A 72 -12.78 19.21 9.65
CA VAL A 72 -13.84 19.77 8.81
C VAL A 72 -13.22 20.78 7.85
N LEU A 73 -13.77 20.87 6.64
CA LEU A 73 -13.35 21.74 5.55
C LEU A 73 -14.51 22.70 5.22
N PRO A 74 -14.65 23.82 5.96
CA PRO A 74 -15.87 24.62 5.98
C PRO A 74 -16.30 25.15 4.60
N ASN A 75 -15.34 25.57 3.79
CA ASN A 75 -15.60 26.19 2.49
C ASN A 75 -15.61 25.18 1.32
N PHE A 76 -15.22 23.93 1.57
CA PHE A 76 -15.01 22.98 0.48
C PHE A 76 -16.33 22.55 -0.15
N LYS A 77 -17.37 22.33 0.68
CA LYS A 77 -18.71 21.99 0.19
C LYS A 77 -19.24 23.07 -0.76
N ALA A 78 -19.28 24.32 -0.29
CA ALA A 78 -19.77 25.46 -1.06
C ALA A 78 -18.99 25.65 -2.38
N TRP A 79 -17.67 25.46 -2.35
CA TRP A 79 -16.85 25.51 -3.56
C TRP A 79 -17.24 24.42 -4.58
N VAL A 80 -17.43 23.17 -4.15
CA VAL A 80 -17.84 22.08 -5.04
C VAL A 80 -19.22 22.36 -5.64
N GLU A 81 -20.19 22.74 -4.82
CA GLU A 81 -21.56 23.01 -5.28
C GLU A 81 -21.59 24.16 -6.31
N ASN A 82 -20.81 25.22 -6.08
CA ASN A 82 -20.72 26.35 -7.01
C ASN A 82 -20.00 25.97 -8.32
N VAL A 83 -18.89 25.26 -8.26
CA VAL A 83 -18.08 24.93 -9.44
C VAL A 83 -18.77 23.91 -10.35
N PHE A 84 -19.47 22.94 -9.77
CA PHE A 84 -20.11 21.86 -10.53
C PHE A 84 -21.61 22.04 -10.70
N GLY A 85 -22.24 22.99 -10.02
CA GLY A 85 -23.69 23.22 -10.07
C GLY A 85 -24.50 22.04 -9.53
N ILE A 86 -23.98 21.37 -8.49
CA ILE A 86 -24.59 20.16 -7.90
C ILE A 86 -25.03 20.40 -6.46
N ASP A 87 -25.94 19.56 -5.97
CA ASP A 87 -26.29 19.45 -4.55
C ASP A 87 -25.63 18.20 -3.96
N LEU A 88 -24.68 18.39 -3.05
CA LEU A 88 -23.95 17.29 -2.41
C LEU A 88 -24.78 16.51 -1.38
N SER A 89 -25.99 16.96 -1.04
CA SER A 89 -26.94 16.19 -0.23
C SER A 89 -27.58 15.03 -1.02
N ILE A 90 -27.56 15.10 -2.35
CA ILE A 90 -28.09 14.05 -3.22
C ILE A 90 -27.04 12.94 -3.36
N HIS A 91 -27.31 11.79 -2.76
CA HIS A 91 -26.40 10.64 -2.77
C HIS A 91 -26.85 9.56 -3.78
N PHE A 92 -25.94 9.17 -4.67
CA PHE A 92 -26.14 8.04 -5.58
C PHE A 92 -25.50 6.77 -5.02
N SER A 93 -26.27 5.68 -4.98
CA SER A 93 -25.73 4.38 -4.61
C SER A 93 -24.66 3.94 -5.63
N PRO A 94 -23.50 3.42 -5.18
CA PRO A 94 -22.51 2.89 -6.09
C PRO A 94 -23.10 1.74 -6.89
N GLN A 95 -22.70 1.63 -8.16
CA GLN A 95 -23.15 0.51 -9.00
C GLN A 95 -22.67 -0.81 -8.40
N LYS A 96 -23.57 -1.80 -8.33
CA LYS A 96 -23.19 -3.17 -7.97
C LYS A 96 -22.31 -3.71 -9.08
N ILE A 97 -21.06 -3.99 -8.76
CA ILE A 97 -20.13 -4.66 -9.67
C ILE A 97 -20.19 -6.14 -9.29
N PHE A 98 -21.12 -6.85 -9.96
CA PHE A 98 -21.52 -8.27 -9.82
C PHE A 98 -22.20 -8.66 -8.49
#